data_AF-A0A1G1GVN6-F1
#
_entry.id   AF-A0A1G1GVN6-F1
#
_cell.length_a   1.000
_cell.length_b   1.000
_cell.length_c   1.000
_cell.angle_alpha   90.00
_cell.angle_beta   90.00
_cell.angle_gamma   90.00
#
_symmetry.space_group_name_H-M   'P 1'
#
loop_
_entity.id
_entity.type
_entity.pdbx_description
1 polymer ?
#
loop_
_entity_poly.entity_id
_entity_poly.type
_entity_poly.pdbx_seq_one_letter_code
_entity_poly.pdbx_strand_id
1 'polypeptide(L)'
;MLNIKRSDFEVILAHCRSGLPNEACGMLGGRNGSVEKVYPMRNAKPGPDYYEMDAEEQFRVMKDIRESGFELIGLFHSHPTGQAYPSSVDIAQAYWPGTELPNYPDAVYMIVSLMDRARPVARGFSIEEGRVQEVKLSVI
;
A
#
# COMPACT_ATOMS: atom_id res chain seq x y z
N MET A 1 3.70 -13.38 -4.62
CA MET A 1 4.42 -13.23 -3.33
C MET A 1 5.14 -11.91 -3.38
N LEU A 2 5.15 -11.14 -2.29
CA LEU A 2 5.88 -9.88 -2.18
C LEU A 2 6.99 -10.01 -1.12
N ASN A 3 8.24 -9.84 -1.54
CA ASN A 3 9.41 -9.90 -0.68
C ASN A 3 9.82 -8.48 -0.27
N ILE A 4 10.04 -8.27 1.03
CA ILE A 4 10.37 -6.96 1.58
C ILE A 4 11.58 -7.14 2.51
N LYS A 5 12.64 -6.35 2.31
CA LYS A 5 13.78 -6.36 3.25
C LYS A 5 13.29 -5.87 4.61
N ARG A 6 13.81 -6.43 5.70
CA ARG A 6 13.45 -5.97 7.05
C ARG A 6 13.56 -4.44 7.22
N SER A 7 14.61 -3.82 6.68
CA SER A 7 14.78 -2.36 6.75
C SER A 7 13.65 -1.58 6.08
N ASP A 8 13.19 -2.04 4.91
CA ASP A 8 12.10 -1.41 4.16
C ASP A 8 10.77 -1.60 4.87
N PHE A 9 10.56 -2.78 5.46
CA PHE A 9 9.38 -3.05 6.27
C PHE A 9 9.30 -2.14 7.52
N GLU A 10 10.43 -1.87 8.18
CA GLU A 10 10.46 -0.92 9.31
C GLU A 10 10.16 0.52 8.87
N VAL A 11 10.59 0.94 7.66
CA VAL A 11 10.22 2.25 7.09
C VAL A 11 8.71 2.36 6.91
N ILE A 12 8.08 1.31 6.36
CA ILE A 12 6.62 1.24 6.21
C ILE A 12 5.94 1.36 7.59
N LEU A 13 6.35 0.54 8.57
CA LEU A 13 5.75 0.55 9.90
C LEU A 13 5.91 1.91 10.60
N ALA A 14 7.09 2.54 10.49
CA ALA A 14 7.35 3.86 11.06
C ALA A 14 6.43 4.93 10.44
N HIS A 15 6.27 4.92 9.11
CA HIS A 15 5.36 5.83 8.41
C HIS A 15 3.91 5.62 8.86
N CYS A 16 3.42 4.37 8.86
CA CYS A 16 2.09 4.02 9.33
C CYS A 16 1.83 4.50 10.77
N ARG A 17 2.80 4.33 11.68
CA ARG A 17 2.68 4.80 13.06
C ARG A 17 2.63 6.33 13.16
N SER A 18 3.43 7.03 12.36
CA SER A 18 3.43 8.50 12.33
C SER A 18 2.16 9.11 11.73
N GLY A 19 1.43 8.35 10.91
CA GLY A 19 0.17 8.78 10.30
C GLY A 19 -1.02 8.83 11.26
N LEU A 20 -0.93 8.15 12.41
CA LEU A 20 -2.02 8.11 13.40
C LEU A 20 -2.46 9.52 13.83
N PRO A 21 -3.77 9.75 14.01
CA PRO A 21 -4.87 8.78 13.98
C PRO A 21 -5.42 8.48 12.58
N ASN A 22 -4.81 9.03 11.52
CA ASN A 22 -5.25 8.84 10.14
C ASN A 22 -4.58 7.63 9.51
N GLU A 23 -5.12 7.17 8.38
CA GLU A 23 -4.43 6.24 7.50
C GLU A 23 -3.20 6.91 6.88
N ALA A 24 -2.07 6.22 6.92
CA ALA A 24 -0.90 6.51 6.11
C ALA A 24 -0.98 5.70 4.81
N CYS A 25 -0.36 6.19 3.73
CA CYS A 25 -0.31 5.50 2.44
C CYS A 25 1.06 5.64 1.77
N GLY A 26 1.32 4.80 0.77
CA GLY A 26 2.51 4.88 -0.07
C GLY A 26 2.58 3.81 -1.15
N MET A 27 3.67 3.84 -1.91
CA MET A 27 3.92 2.94 -3.04
C MET A 27 5.20 2.14 -2.86
N LEU A 28 5.28 1.00 -3.55
CA LEU A 28 6.42 0.08 -3.51
C LEU A 28 6.95 -0.12 -4.93
N GLY A 29 8.18 0.33 -5.16
CA GLY A 29 8.93 0.07 -6.39
C GLY A 29 9.81 -1.15 -6.23
N GLY A 30 9.89 -1.99 -7.25
CA GLY A 30 10.74 -3.17 -7.20
C GLY A 30 10.77 -3.95 -8.49
N ARG A 31 11.27 -5.18 -8.43
CA ARG A 31 11.39 -6.09 -9.58
C ARG A 31 11.13 -7.52 -9.13
N ASN A 32 10.47 -8.32 -9.96
CA ASN A 32 10.25 -9.75 -9.71
C ASN A 32 9.63 -10.04 -8.32
N GLY A 33 8.69 -9.20 -7.90
CA GLY A 33 8.03 -9.32 -6.58
C GLY A 33 8.93 -9.00 -5.37
N SER A 34 10.10 -8.40 -5.58
CA SER A 34 10.98 -7.92 -4.50
C SER A 34 10.97 -6.39 -4.43
N VAL A 35 10.65 -5.85 -3.26
CA VAL A 35 10.71 -4.40 -3.01
C VAL A 35 12.18 -3.96 -3.03
N GLU A 36 12.46 -2.93 -3.82
CA GLU A 36 13.78 -2.28 -3.90
C GLU A 36 13.74 -0.85 -3.35
N LYS A 37 12.56 -0.21 -3.35
CA LYS A 37 12.36 1.13 -2.80
C LYS A 37 10.94 1.31 -2.27
N VAL A 38 10.84 1.83 -1.05
CA VAL A 38 9.58 2.24 -0.43
C VAL A 38 9.39 3.74 -0.65
N TYR A 39 8.18 4.14 -1.03
CA TYR A 39 7.78 5.53 -1.19
C TYR A 39 6.65 5.84 -0.21
N PRO A 40 6.95 6.21 1.04
CA PRO A 40 5.95 6.77 1.94
C PRO A 40 5.40 8.06 1.33
N MET A 41 4.07 8.20 1.31
CA MET A 41 3.41 9.35 0.69
C MET A 41 2.47 10.06 1.65
N ARG A 42 2.16 11.31 1.33
CA ARG A 42 1.17 12.11 2.03
C ARG A 42 -0.24 11.62 1.69
N ASN A 43 -1.03 11.37 2.74
CA ASN A 43 -2.48 11.26 2.61
C ASN A 43 -3.06 12.68 2.42
N ALA A 44 -3.49 13.00 1.21
CA ALA A 44 -4.07 14.28 0.83
C ALA A 44 -5.44 14.53 1.46
N LYS A 45 -6.14 13.49 1.90
CA LYS A 45 -7.41 13.55 2.60
C LYS A 45 -7.35 12.76 3.91
N PRO A 46 -6.73 13.33 4.96
CA PRO A 46 -6.52 12.63 6.22
C PRO A 46 -7.84 12.18 6.86
N GLY A 47 -7.97 10.88 7.09
CA GLY A 47 -9.08 10.26 7.81
C GLY A 47 -8.66 8.90 8.37
N PRO A 48 -9.41 8.34 9.35
CA PRO A 48 -9.06 7.08 10.01
C PRO A 48 -9.44 5.82 9.23
N ASP A 49 -10.21 5.97 8.16
CA ASP A 49 -10.85 4.90 7.37
C ASP A 49 -10.78 5.18 5.86
N TYR A 50 -9.94 6.12 5.44
CA TYR A 50 -9.78 6.54 4.06
C TYR A 50 -8.40 7.19 3.84
N TYR A 51 -7.82 6.92 2.68
CA TYR A 51 -6.67 7.66 2.17
C TYR A 51 -6.90 8.15 0.74
N GLU A 52 -6.20 9.22 0.38
CA GLU A 52 -6.04 9.69 -0.99
C GLU A 52 -4.57 10.06 -1.17
N MET A 53 -3.87 9.36 -2.06
CA MET A 53 -2.47 9.70 -2.34
C MET A 53 -2.40 11.10 -2.96
N ASP A 54 -1.47 11.93 -2.49
CA ASP A 54 -1.18 13.22 -3.11
C ASP A 54 -0.82 13.05 -4.59
N ALA A 55 -1.58 13.68 -5.49
CA ALA A 55 -1.44 13.47 -6.93
C ALA A 55 -0.10 13.94 -7.50
N GLU A 56 0.49 15.02 -6.94
CA GLU A 56 1.77 15.54 -7.40
C GLU A 56 2.92 14.61 -6.95
N GLU A 57 2.85 14.14 -5.72
CA GLU A 57 3.75 13.12 -5.18
C GLU A 57 3.62 11.80 -5.95
N GLN A 58 2.40 11.36 -6.24
CA GLN A 58 2.14 10.13 -7.00
C GLN A 58 2.78 10.20 -8.39
N PHE A 59 2.65 11.34 -9.08
CA PHE A 59 3.30 11.56 -10.36
C PHE A 59 4.83 11.48 -10.26
N ARG A 60 5.43 12.12 -9.25
CA ARG A 60 6.88 12.06 -9.01
C ARG A 60 7.36 10.65 -8.70
N VAL A 61 6.65 9.92 -7.84
CA VAL A 61 6.98 8.55 -7.46
C VAL A 61 6.90 7.61 -8.67
N MET A 62 5.82 7.67 -9.45
CA MET A 62 5.68 6.85 -10.65
C MET A 62 6.73 7.19 -11.72
N LYS A 63 7.20 8.43 -11.78
CA LYS A 63 8.34 8.81 -12.62
C LYS A 63 9.64 8.17 -12.12
N ASP A 64 9.94 8.28 -10.83
CA ASP A 64 11.16 7.72 -10.22
C ASP A 64 11.21 6.19 -10.31
N ILE A 65 10.07 5.51 -10.12
CA ILE A 65 9.95 4.05 -10.32
C ILE A 65 10.41 3.67 -11.74
N ARG A 66 9.88 4.36 -12.76
CA ARG A 66 10.27 4.11 -14.17
C ARG A 66 11.73 4.44 -14.45
N GLU A 67 12.22 5.60 -13.99
CA GLU A 67 13.60 6.04 -14.21
C GLU A 67 14.63 5.13 -13.51
N SER A 68 14.23 4.48 -12.42
CA SER A 68 15.04 3.48 -11.70
C SER A 68 15.01 2.08 -12.34
N GLY A 69 14.24 1.92 -13.43
CA GLY A 69 13.99 0.62 -14.06
C GLY A 69 13.24 -0.36 -13.16
N PHE A 70 12.42 0.15 -12.24
CA PHE A 70 11.54 -0.63 -11.37
C PHE A 70 10.13 -0.70 -11.96
N GLU A 71 9.36 -1.64 -11.44
CA GLU A 71 7.92 -1.75 -11.61
C GLU A 71 7.23 -1.27 -10.33
N LEU A 72 6.00 -0.75 -10.46
CA LEU A 72 5.14 -0.59 -9.29
C LEU A 72 4.61 -1.97 -8.91
N ILE A 73 5.19 -2.57 -7.89
CA ILE A 73 4.86 -3.94 -7.46
C ILE A 73 3.88 -3.98 -6.29
N GLY A 74 3.60 -2.83 -5.68
CA GLY A 74 2.61 -2.74 -4.62
C GLY A 74 2.29 -1.33 -4.18
N LEU A 75 1.18 -1.22 -3.47
CA LEU A 75 0.76 -0.06 -2.71
C LEU A 75 0.62 -0.49 -1.26
N PHE A 76 0.70 0.46 -0.34
CA PHE A 76 0.39 0.17 1.04
C PHE A 76 -0.41 1.28 1.69
N HIS A 77 -1.24 0.89 2.64
CA HIS A 77 -1.85 1.81 3.59
C HIS A 77 -2.00 1.17 4.96
N SER A 78 -2.27 1.99 5.96
CA SER A 78 -2.52 1.52 7.32
C SER A 78 -3.98 1.63 7.70
N HIS A 79 -4.49 0.65 8.43
CA HIS A 79 -5.72 0.78 9.19
C HIS A 79 -5.37 1.12 10.66
N PRO A 80 -5.70 2.33 11.15
CA PRO A 80 -5.44 2.75 12.53
C PRO A 80 -6.04 1.83 13.59
N THR A 81 -7.27 1.36 13.34
CA THR A 81 -8.04 0.50 14.25
C THR A 81 -8.65 -0.72 13.58
N GLY A 82 -8.52 -0.84 12.25
CA GLY A 82 -9.04 -1.94 11.45
C GLY A 82 -8.09 -3.14 11.36
N GLN A 83 -8.61 -4.27 10.91
CA GLN A 83 -7.81 -5.49 10.67
C GLN A 83 -6.95 -5.34 9.41
N ALA A 84 -5.94 -6.19 9.24
CA ALA A 84 -5.13 -6.21 8.02
C ALA A 84 -5.90 -6.94 6.92
N TYR A 85 -6.99 -6.34 6.44
CA TYR A 85 -7.86 -6.87 5.40
C TYR A 85 -8.60 -5.73 4.70
N PRO A 86 -8.75 -5.76 3.36
CA PRO A 86 -9.36 -4.65 2.63
C PRO A 86 -10.82 -4.46 3.02
N SER A 87 -11.17 -3.22 3.34
CA SER A 87 -12.55 -2.76 3.49
C SER A 87 -13.25 -2.66 2.13
N SER A 88 -14.57 -2.43 2.14
CA SER A 88 -15.31 -2.12 0.91
C SER A 88 -14.82 -0.85 0.23
N VAL A 89 -14.34 0.13 1.00
CA VAL A 89 -13.76 1.38 0.51
C VAL A 89 -12.43 1.11 -0.19
N ASP A 90 -11.58 0.27 0.41
CA ASP A 90 -10.29 -0.12 -0.19
C ASP A 90 -10.48 -0.84 -1.52
N ILE A 91 -11.44 -1.77 -1.59
CA ILE A 91 -11.76 -2.51 -2.81
C ILE A 91 -12.26 -1.54 -3.89
N ALA A 92 -13.12 -0.57 -3.56
CA ALA A 92 -13.58 0.43 -4.51
C ALA A 92 -12.45 1.34 -5.01
N GLN A 93 -11.49 1.70 -4.16
CA GLN A 93 -10.34 2.52 -4.52
C GLN A 93 -9.31 1.82 -5.41
N ALA A 94 -9.35 0.48 -5.52
CA ALA A 94 -8.50 -0.27 -6.45
C ALA A 94 -8.92 -0.10 -7.93
N TYR A 95 -10.00 0.62 -8.20
CA TYR A 95 -10.55 0.85 -9.55
C TYR A 95 -10.62 2.34 -9.88
N TRP A 96 -10.55 2.65 -11.18
CA TRP A 96 -10.83 4.01 -11.64
C TRP A 96 -12.30 4.37 -11.35
N PRO A 97 -12.58 5.54 -10.75
CA PRO A 97 -13.93 5.93 -10.38
C PRO A 97 -14.93 5.84 -11.54
N GLY A 98 -16.04 5.14 -11.30
CA GLY A 98 -17.10 4.96 -12.30
C GLY A 98 -16.80 3.89 -13.37
N THR A 99 -15.77 3.05 -13.16
CA THR A 99 -15.40 1.98 -14.10
C THR A 99 -15.11 0.66 -13.36
N GLU A 100 -15.02 -0.43 -14.11
CA GLU A 100 -14.53 -1.73 -13.64
C GLU A 100 -13.03 -1.93 -13.91
N LEU A 101 -12.33 -0.89 -14.36
CA LEU A 101 -10.90 -0.97 -14.71
C LEU A 101 -10.05 -0.78 -13.45
N PRO A 102 -9.18 -1.75 -13.10
CA PRO A 102 -8.26 -1.59 -11.99
C PRO A 102 -7.26 -0.45 -12.28
N ASN A 103 -6.95 0.36 -11.28
CA ASN A 103 -5.96 1.43 -11.44
C ASN A 103 -4.51 0.89 -11.45
N TYR A 104 -4.25 -0.17 -10.68
CA TYR A 104 -2.96 -0.88 -10.62
C TYR A 104 -3.19 -2.41 -10.59
N PRO A 105 -3.47 -3.06 -11.74
CA PRO A 105 -3.83 -4.48 -11.79
C PRO A 105 -2.75 -5.43 -11.26
N ASP A 106 -1.48 -5.15 -11.54
CA ASP A 106 -0.37 -6.05 -11.18
C ASP A 106 0.21 -5.78 -9.78
N ALA A 107 -0.35 -4.81 -9.05
CA ALA A 107 0.19 -4.37 -7.77
C ALA A 107 -0.41 -5.13 -6.58
N VAL A 108 0.42 -5.42 -5.59
CA VAL A 108 -0.04 -5.96 -4.30
C VAL A 108 -0.50 -4.80 -3.40
N TYR A 109 -1.73 -4.88 -2.92
CA TYR A 109 -2.29 -3.98 -1.91
C TYR A 109 -1.95 -4.50 -0.52
N MET A 110 -0.94 -3.90 0.12
CA MET A 110 -0.54 -4.25 1.48
C MET A 110 -1.27 -3.38 2.50
N ILE A 111 -1.87 -4.02 3.49
CA ILE A 111 -2.60 -3.35 4.57
C ILE A 111 -1.90 -3.61 5.88
N VAL A 112 -1.52 -2.53 6.56
CA VAL A 112 -0.89 -2.56 7.89
C VAL A 112 -1.92 -2.23 8.95
N SER A 113 -2.34 -3.23 9.71
CA SER A 113 -3.18 -3.02 10.88
C SER A 113 -2.36 -2.51 12.06
N LEU A 114 -2.82 -1.41 12.64
CA LEU A 114 -2.32 -0.83 13.89
C LEU A 114 -3.28 -1.03 15.07
N MET A 115 -4.27 -1.92 14.90
CA MET A 115 -5.26 -2.27 15.93
C MET A 115 -4.59 -2.73 17.23
N ASP A 116 -3.54 -3.56 17.13
CA ASP A 116 -2.55 -3.76 18.21
C ASP A 116 -1.29 -2.96 17.86
N ARG A 117 -1.12 -1.80 18.50
CA ARG A 117 0.03 -0.91 18.25
C ARG A 117 1.36 -1.55 18.63
N ALA A 118 1.38 -2.45 19.60
CA ALA A 118 2.58 -3.16 20.02
C ALA A 118 2.96 -4.26 19.04
N ARG A 119 1.98 -4.82 18.31
CA ARG A 119 2.18 -5.89 17.33
C ARG A 119 1.42 -5.61 16.02
N PRO A 120 1.89 -4.65 15.21
CA PRO A 120 1.30 -4.39 13.90
C PRO A 120 1.29 -5.66 13.02
N VAL A 121 0.22 -5.84 12.27
CA VAL A 121 0.07 -6.95 11.33
C VAL A 121 -0.01 -6.40 9.93
N ALA A 122 0.83 -6.88 9.01
CA ALA A 122 0.77 -6.55 7.59
C ALA A 122 0.31 -7.76 6.79
N ARG A 123 -0.64 -7.56 5.86
CA ARG A 123 -1.11 -8.58 4.92
C ARG A 123 -1.22 -7.99 3.52
N GLY A 124 -0.94 -8.80 2.51
CA GLY A 124 -0.94 -8.38 1.10
C GLY A 124 -2.10 -8.99 0.35
N PHE A 125 -2.66 -8.26 -0.61
CA PHE A 125 -3.82 -8.69 -1.39
C PHE A 125 -3.67 -8.33 -2.86
N SER A 126 -4.18 -9.17 -3.76
CA SER A 126 -4.55 -8.75 -5.11
C SER A 126 -6.06 -8.50 -5.14
N ILE A 127 -6.46 -7.48 -5.91
CA ILE A 127 -7.85 -7.04 -6.03
C ILE A 127 -8.17 -6.96 -7.52
N GLU A 128 -8.89 -7.96 -8.03
CA GLU A 128 -9.24 -8.09 -9.45
C GLU A 128 -10.72 -8.49 -9.58
N GLU A 129 -11.48 -7.85 -10.47
CA GLU A 129 -12.91 -8.11 -10.67
C GLU A 129 -13.74 -8.21 -9.36
N GLY A 130 -13.45 -7.37 -8.37
CA GLY A 130 -14.07 -7.37 -7.05
C GLY A 130 -13.66 -8.55 -6.14
N ARG A 131 -12.76 -9.43 -6.60
CA ARG A 131 -12.23 -10.55 -5.83
C ARG A 131 -10.97 -10.15 -5.11
N VAL A 132 -10.96 -10.40 -3.80
CA VAL A 132 -9.79 -10.22 -2.94
C VAL A 132 -9.12 -11.57 -2.77
N GLN A 133 -7.83 -11.67 -3.11
CA GLN A 133 -7.01 -12.85 -2.85
C GLN A 133 -5.77 -12.47 -2.05
N GLU A 134 -5.45 -13.26 -1.02
CA GLU A 134 -4.28 -12.98 -0.20
C GLU A 134 -2.99 -13.34 -0.94
N VAL A 135 -2.08 -12.38 -0.99
CA VAL A 135 -0.73 -12.53 -1.53
C VAL A 135 0.23 -12.67 -0.37
N LYS A 136 0.98 -13.78 -0.36
CA LYS A 136 2.00 -14.02 0.67
C LYS A 136 3.02 -12.88 0.71
N LEU A 137 3.16 -12.26 1.87
CA LEU A 137 4.25 -11.35 2.22
C LEU A 137 5.40 -12.15 2.83
N SER A 138 6.63 -11.82 2.46
CA SER A 138 7.84 -12.40 3.04
C SER A 138 8.80 -11.29 3.44
N VAL A 139 9.02 -11.13 4.74
CA VAL A 139 10.05 -10.21 5.25
C VAL A 139 11.37 -10.97 5.30
N ILE A 140 12.33 -10.55 4.47
CA ILE A 140 13.63 -11.21 4.29
C ILE A 140 14.79 -10.39 4.85
#